data_AF-A0A3P6S7X0-F1
#
_entry.id   AF-A0A3P6S7X0-F1
#
_cell.length_a   1.000
_cell.length_b   1.000
_cell.length_c   1.000
_cell.angle_alpha   90.00
_cell.angle_beta   90.00
_cell.angle_gamma   90.00
#
_symmetry.space_group_name_H-M   'P 1'
#
loop_
_entity.id
_entity.type
_entity.pdbx_description
1 polymer ?
#
loop_
_entity_poly.entity_id
_entity_poly.type
_entity_poly.pdbx_seq_one_letter_code
_entity_poly.pdbx_strand_id
1 'polypeptide(L)'
;MELMEYDLGGAPYGYVPFCDSRKEMDGFRFWKQGYWANHLAGRRYHISALYVIDLQKFRQIAAGDRLRGQYQGLSSDPNSLSNLDQDLPNNMIHQVKIKSLPQEWLWCETWCDDASKSKAKTIDLCNNPMTKEPKLESAIRIIPEWRDLDEEVKRVLRKEKVNITSTTAPTPDDEHAEL
;
A
#
# COMPACT_ATOMS: atom_id res chain seq x y z
N MET A 1 -17.56 -2.57 -4.34
CA MET A 1 -17.14 -3.98 -4.20
C MET A 1 -16.30 -4.47 -5.38
N GLU A 2 -16.00 -3.63 -6.38
CA GLU A 2 -15.32 -4.02 -7.62
C GLU A 2 -14.01 -4.82 -7.45
N LEU A 3 -13.06 -4.38 -6.62
CA LEU A 3 -11.81 -5.14 -6.40
C LEU A 3 -12.06 -6.50 -5.73
N MET A 4 -13.08 -6.57 -4.88
CA MET A 4 -13.46 -7.79 -4.15
C MET A 4 -14.04 -8.85 -5.08
N GLU A 5 -14.71 -8.42 -6.15
CA GLU A 5 -15.35 -9.26 -7.17
C GLU A 5 -14.46 -9.53 -8.39
N TYR A 6 -13.23 -8.97 -8.39
CA TYR A 6 -12.32 -9.08 -9.52
C TYR A 6 -11.82 -10.52 -9.71
N ASP A 7 -11.97 -11.06 -10.92
CA ASP A 7 -11.55 -12.44 -11.22
C ASP A 7 -10.02 -12.59 -11.24
N LEU A 8 -9.51 -13.30 -10.23
CA LEU A 8 -8.08 -13.62 -10.09
C LEU A 8 -7.62 -14.75 -11.01
N GLY A 9 -8.50 -15.40 -11.78
CA GLY A 9 -8.15 -16.46 -12.72
C GLY A 9 -7.41 -17.61 -12.04
N GLY A 10 -7.90 -17.98 -10.85
CA GLY A 10 -7.33 -19.04 -9.99
C GLY A 10 -6.02 -18.68 -9.28
N ALA A 11 -5.52 -17.44 -9.39
CA ALA A 11 -4.41 -16.97 -8.57
C ALA A 11 -4.87 -16.74 -7.11
N PRO A 12 -4.05 -17.09 -6.11
CA PRO A 12 -4.39 -16.85 -4.70
C PRO A 12 -4.38 -15.36 -4.33
N TYR A 13 -3.72 -14.50 -5.12
CA TYR A 13 -3.68 -13.07 -4.89
C TYR A 13 -3.45 -12.27 -6.17
N GLY A 14 -3.86 -11.00 -6.14
CA GLY A 14 -3.67 -10.02 -7.19
C GLY A 14 -2.96 -8.77 -6.68
N TYR A 15 -2.03 -8.25 -7.47
CA TYR A 15 -1.24 -7.06 -7.16
C TYR A 15 -1.22 -6.13 -8.38
N VAL A 16 -1.01 -4.83 -8.15
CA VAL A 16 -0.82 -3.86 -9.24
C VAL A 16 0.66 -3.83 -9.65
N PRO A 17 1.00 -3.95 -10.94
CA PRO A 17 2.38 -3.79 -11.40
C PRO A 17 2.86 -2.34 -11.29
N PHE A 18 4.19 -2.13 -11.28
CA PHE A 18 4.76 -0.79 -11.44
C PHE A 18 4.31 -0.13 -12.76
N CYS A 19 3.94 1.16 -12.69
CA CYS A 19 3.69 1.99 -13.87
C CYS A 19 4.95 2.14 -14.73
N ASP A 20 4.84 1.90 -16.03
CA ASP A 20 5.94 2.04 -17.00
C ASP A 20 5.86 3.31 -17.86
N SER A 21 4.93 4.22 -17.55
CA SER A 21 4.62 5.36 -18.42
C SER A 21 5.52 6.58 -18.24
N ARG A 22 6.02 6.88 -17.03
CA ARG A 22 7.02 7.96 -16.84
C ARG A 22 8.42 7.48 -17.22
N LYS A 23 8.96 8.00 -18.32
CA LYS A 23 10.21 7.53 -18.95
C LYS A 23 11.45 8.15 -18.34
N GLU A 24 11.32 9.34 -17.78
CA GLU A 24 12.37 10.04 -17.04
C GLU A 24 12.88 9.21 -15.85
N MET A 25 12.05 8.29 -15.34
CA MET A 25 12.38 7.40 -14.23
C MET A 25 13.01 6.07 -14.64
N ASP A 26 13.24 5.80 -15.93
CA ASP A 26 13.71 4.49 -16.39
C ASP A 26 15.06 4.10 -15.76
N GLY A 27 15.92 5.09 -15.43
CA GLY A 27 17.19 4.86 -14.72
C GLY A 27 17.03 4.32 -13.28
N PHE A 28 15.87 4.49 -12.65
CA PHE A 28 15.59 4.01 -11.28
C PHE A 28 14.85 2.67 -11.25
N ARG A 29 14.49 2.10 -12.41
CA ARG A 29 13.73 0.84 -12.53
C ARG A 29 14.65 -0.37 -12.34
N PHE A 30 15.10 -0.60 -11.11
CA PHE A 30 16.02 -1.68 -10.77
C PHE A 30 15.50 -3.07 -11.20
N TRP A 31 14.19 -3.28 -11.21
CA TRP A 31 13.57 -4.55 -11.61
C TRP A 31 13.71 -4.88 -13.11
N LYS A 32 14.11 -3.91 -13.94
CA LYS A 32 14.38 -4.12 -15.37
C LYS A 32 15.84 -4.51 -15.66
N GLN A 33 16.67 -4.66 -14.63
CA GLN A 33 18.08 -4.97 -14.77
C GLN A 33 18.52 -6.11 -13.82
N GLY A 34 19.70 -6.67 -14.09
CA GLY A 34 20.38 -7.61 -13.20
C GLY A 34 19.52 -8.82 -12.80
N TYR A 35 19.56 -9.14 -11.50
CA TYR A 35 18.87 -10.29 -10.91
C TYR A 35 17.37 -10.31 -11.24
N TRP A 36 16.67 -9.20 -11.00
CA TRP A 36 15.22 -9.13 -11.14
C TRP A 36 14.76 -9.32 -12.59
N ALA A 37 15.46 -8.73 -13.57
CA ALA A 37 15.12 -8.93 -14.98
C ALA A 37 15.20 -10.41 -15.39
N ASN A 38 16.28 -11.08 -14.98
CA ASN A 38 16.50 -12.50 -15.26
C ASN A 38 15.47 -13.36 -14.53
N HIS A 39 15.24 -13.10 -13.25
CA HIS A 39 14.31 -13.86 -12.42
C HIS A 39 12.86 -13.72 -12.89
N LEU A 40 12.41 -12.52 -13.25
CA LEU A 40 11.04 -12.27 -13.68
C LEU A 40 10.73 -12.90 -15.05
N ALA A 41 11.74 -13.12 -15.91
CA ALA A 41 11.58 -13.78 -17.21
C ALA A 41 10.42 -13.19 -18.05
N GLY A 42 10.36 -11.86 -18.14
CA GLY A 42 9.32 -11.12 -18.86
C GLY A 42 8.02 -10.89 -18.08
N ARG A 43 7.90 -11.40 -16.85
CA ARG A 43 6.80 -11.04 -15.94
C ARG A 43 6.99 -9.63 -15.39
N ARG A 44 5.88 -9.01 -14.99
CA ARG A 44 5.89 -7.68 -14.36
C ARG A 44 6.35 -7.79 -12.90
N TYR A 45 6.99 -6.73 -12.42
CA TYR A 45 7.30 -6.54 -11.01
C TYR A 45 6.15 -5.76 -10.35
N HIS A 46 5.64 -6.28 -9.23
CA HIS A 46 4.41 -5.82 -8.57
C HIS A 46 4.67 -5.02 -7.30
N ILE A 47 3.76 -4.08 -6.99
CA ILE A 47 3.83 -3.16 -5.84
C ILE A 47 2.99 -3.70 -4.68
N SER A 48 3.52 -3.68 -3.45
CA SER A 48 2.83 -4.16 -2.23
C SER A 48 1.84 -3.17 -1.59
N ALA A 49 1.70 -1.95 -2.12
CA ALA A 49 0.79 -0.92 -1.59
C ALA A 49 -0.70 -1.24 -1.74
N LEU A 50 -1.09 -1.99 -2.80
CA LEU A 50 -2.46 -2.45 -3.01
C LEU A 50 -2.46 -3.87 -3.56
N TYR A 51 -3.19 -4.75 -2.88
CA TYR A 51 -3.36 -6.13 -3.28
C TYR A 51 -4.69 -6.70 -2.78
N VAL A 52 -5.09 -7.82 -3.37
CA VAL A 52 -6.26 -8.61 -2.98
C VAL A 52 -5.84 -10.07 -2.79
N ILE A 53 -6.38 -10.72 -1.77
CA ILE A 53 -6.08 -12.12 -1.45
C ILE A 53 -7.39 -12.92 -1.50
N ASP A 54 -7.44 -13.95 -2.35
CA ASP A 54 -8.46 -15.00 -2.22
C ASP A 54 -7.99 -15.95 -1.12
N LEU A 55 -8.49 -15.73 0.09
CA LEU A 55 -8.11 -16.51 1.26
C LEU A 55 -8.47 -18.01 1.14
N GLN A 56 -9.54 -18.35 0.43
CA GLN A 56 -9.91 -19.76 0.23
C GLN A 56 -8.87 -20.43 -0.66
N LYS A 57 -8.55 -19.81 -1.82
CA LYS A 57 -7.54 -20.34 -2.73
C LYS A 57 -6.15 -20.35 -2.11
N PHE A 58 -5.78 -19.28 -1.41
CA PHE A 58 -4.49 -19.14 -0.72
C PHE A 58 -4.25 -20.28 0.27
N ARG A 59 -5.28 -20.66 1.06
CA ARG A 59 -5.22 -21.80 1.96
C ARG A 59 -5.22 -23.13 1.22
N GLN A 60 -6.08 -23.30 0.21
CA GLN A 60 -6.21 -24.53 -0.58
C GLN A 60 -4.85 -24.99 -1.16
N ILE A 61 -4.01 -24.04 -1.57
CA ILE A 61 -2.70 -24.36 -2.18
C ILE A 61 -1.52 -24.27 -1.21
N ALA A 62 -1.79 -24.05 0.09
CA ALA A 62 -0.78 -23.80 1.11
C ALA A 62 0.23 -22.69 0.73
N ALA A 63 -0.26 -21.60 0.13
CA ALA A 63 0.60 -20.50 -0.34
C ALA A 63 1.42 -19.88 0.80
N GLY A 64 0.81 -19.74 1.98
CA GLY A 64 1.48 -19.19 3.17
C GLY A 64 2.68 -20.01 3.64
N ASP A 65 2.59 -21.35 3.59
CA ASP A 65 3.71 -22.22 3.96
C ASP A 65 4.87 -22.09 2.97
N ARG A 66 4.56 -22.00 1.66
CA ARG A 66 5.57 -21.77 0.62
C ARG A 66 6.27 -20.43 0.80
N LEU A 67 5.52 -19.36 1.04
CA LEU A 67 6.06 -18.03 1.30
C LEU A 67 6.97 -18.02 2.54
N ARG A 68 6.54 -18.63 3.64
CA ARG A 68 7.36 -18.76 4.86
C ARG A 68 8.62 -19.59 4.64
N GLY A 69 8.52 -20.71 3.93
CA GLY A 69 9.67 -21.56 3.61
C GLY A 69 10.71 -20.80 2.77
N GLN A 70 10.26 -20.06 1.75
CA GLN A 70 11.14 -19.22 0.95
C GLN A 70 11.77 -18.11 1.77
N TYR A 71 10.98 -17.42 2.60
CA TYR A 71 11.48 -16.39 3.50
C TYR A 71 12.60 -16.94 4.40
N GLN A 72 12.39 -18.10 5.04
CA GLN A 72 13.39 -18.72 5.90
C GLN A 72 14.72 -19.02 5.19
N GLY A 73 14.66 -19.39 3.90
CA GLY A 73 15.85 -19.64 3.08
C GLY A 73 16.59 -18.37 2.66
N LEU A 74 15.89 -17.23 2.55
CA LEU A 74 16.46 -15.94 2.14
C LEU A 74 16.87 -15.07 3.33
N SER A 75 16.22 -15.22 4.49
CA SER A 75 16.38 -14.31 5.63
C SER A 75 17.73 -14.39 6.33
N SER A 76 18.55 -15.40 6.03
CA SER A 76 19.90 -15.51 6.58
C SER A 76 20.86 -14.47 6.03
N ASP A 77 20.62 -13.95 4.82
CA ASP A 77 21.39 -12.86 4.23
C ASP A 77 20.61 -11.54 4.35
N PRO A 78 21.11 -10.55 5.13
CA PRO A 78 20.47 -9.26 5.30
C PRO A 78 20.22 -8.48 3.99
N ASN A 79 20.94 -8.81 2.91
CA ASN A 79 20.84 -8.10 1.64
C ASN A 79 19.85 -8.73 0.65
N SER A 80 19.26 -9.88 0.98
CA SER A 80 18.44 -10.65 0.04
C SER A 80 17.02 -10.10 -0.18
N LEU A 81 16.42 -9.45 0.82
CA LEU A 81 15.03 -8.95 0.78
C LEU A 81 14.99 -7.49 1.27
N SER A 82 15.27 -6.54 0.36
CA SER A 82 15.30 -5.11 0.69
C SER A 82 13.93 -4.61 1.17
N ASN A 83 12.85 -5.07 0.53
CA ASN A 83 11.48 -4.80 0.93
C ASN A 83 10.71 -6.12 0.97
N LEU A 84 10.73 -6.81 2.12
CA LEU A 84 10.16 -8.16 2.29
C LEU A 84 8.74 -8.32 1.70
N ASP A 85 7.86 -7.35 1.98
CA ASP A 85 6.45 -7.33 1.57
C ASP A 85 6.26 -7.28 0.05
N GLN A 86 7.21 -6.68 -0.67
CA GLN A 86 7.20 -6.59 -2.13
C GLN A 86 8.05 -7.67 -2.78
N ASP A 87 9.27 -7.88 -2.28
CA ASP A 87 10.26 -8.77 -2.86
C ASP A 87 9.83 -10.24 -2.74
N LEU A 88 9.24 -10.66 -1.61
CA LEU A 88 8.89 -12.06 -1.42
C LEU A 88 7.80 -12.55 -2.41
N PRO A 89 6.67 -11.85 -2.62
CA PRO A 89 5.72 -12.23 -3.67
C PRO A 89 6.34 -12.22 -5.06
N ASN A 90 7.13 -11.20 -5.41
CA ASN A 90 7.79 -11.11 -6.72
C ASN A 90 8.83 -12.22 -6.93
N ASN A 91 9.56 -12.61 -5.88
CA ASN A 91 10.50 -13.72 -5.91
C ASN A 91 9.75 -15.06 -6.11
N MET A 92 8.58 -15.20 -5.49
CA MET A 92 7.75 -16.40 -5.55
C MET A 92 6.83 -16.48 -6.77
N ILE A 93 6.93 -15.54 -7.72
CA ILE A 93 6.01 -15.39 -8.86
C ILE A 93 5.84 -16.64 -9.73
N HIS A 94 6.83 -17.53 -9.77
CA HIS A 94 6.79 -18.80 -10.52
C HIS A 94 6.14 -19.94 -9.73
N GLN A 95 6.18 -19.88 -8.40
CA GLN A 95 5.66 -20.93 -7.50
C GLN A 95 4.25 -20.60 -6.98
N VAL A 96 3.97 -19.31 -6.81
CA VAL A 96 2.71 -18.77 -6.32
C VAL A 96 2.26 -17.68 -7.29
N LYS A 97 1.23 -18.01 -8.08
CA LYS A 97 0.75 -17.17 -9.19
C LYS A 97 0.28 -15.81 -8.67
N ILE A 98 0.69 -14.75 -9.36
CA ILE A 98 0.18 -13.38 -9.14
C ILE A 98 -0.76 -13.03 -10.30
N LYS A 99 -1.97 -12.58 -9.98
CA LYS A 99 -2.80 -11.88 -10.95
C LYS A 99 -2.36 -10.41 -11.04
N SER A 100 -1.93 -9.97 -12.21
CA SER A 100 -1.71 -8.54 -12.45
C SER A 100 -3.06 -7.82 -12.53
N LEU A 101 -3.27 -6.88 -11.61
CA LEU A 101 -4.42 -5.99 -11.63
C LEU A 101 -4.24 -4.87 -12.68
N PRO A 102 -5.33 -4.31 -13.22
CA PRO A 102 -5.28 -3.15 -14.11
C PRO A 102 -4.54 -1.95 -13.49
N GLN A 103 -3.83 -1.18 -14.32
CA GLN A 103 -2.99 -0.06 -13.83
C GLN A 103 -3.80 1.02 -13.11
N GLU A 104 -5.04 1.25 -13.51
CA GLU A 104 -5.96 2.21 -12.88
C GLU A 104 -6.19 1.95 -11.39
N TRP A 105 -5.92 0.75 -10.88
CA TRP A 105 -6.04 0.45 -9.46
C TRP A 105 -5.01 1.17 -8.59
N LEU A 106 -3.85 1.54 -9.13
CA LEU A 106 -2.81 2.22 -8.35
C LEU A 106 -2.05 3.21 -9.22
N TRP A 107 -2.09 4.47 -8.81
CA TRP A 107 -1.31 5.54 -9.40
C TRP A 107 -0.29 6.07 -8.37
N CYS A 108 0.93 6.36 -8.81
CA CYS A 108 1.88 7.17 -8.05
C CYS A 108 2.56 8.16 -8.99
N GLU A 109 2.68 9.41 -8.55
CA GLU A 109 3.28 10.51 -9.29
C GLU A 109 4.66 10.18 -9.84
N THR A 110 5.50 9.52 -9.03
CA THR A 110 6.86 9.17 -9.43
C THR A 110 6.88 8.28 -10.66
N TRP A 111 5.99 7.28 -10.79
CA TRP A 111 6.14 6.24 -11.82
C TRP A 111 5.13 6.34 -12.96
N CYS A 112 3.98 6.94 -12.69
CA CYS A 112 2.88 7.07 -13.63
C CYS A 112 2.88 8.48 -14.25
N ASP A 113 2.48 8.58 -15.52
CA ASP A 113 2.24 9.86 -16.19
C ASP A 113 1.03 10.60 -15.59
N ASP A 114 1.01 11.92 -15.74
CA ASP A 114 -0.02 12.77 -15.13
C ASP A 114 -1.41 12.54 -15.74
N ALA A 115 -1.48 12.23 -17.03
CA ALA A 115 -2.75 12.02 -17.73
C ALA A 115 -3.51 10.80 -17.17
N SER A 116 -2.79 9.76 -16.78
CA SER A 116 -3.35 8.53 -16.20
C SER A 116 -4.00 8.74 -14.82
N LYS A 117 -3.66 9.82 -14.11
CA LYS A 117 -4.23 10.15 -12.80
C LYS A 117 -5.75 10.31 -12.83
N SER A 118 -6.28 10.84 -13.94
CA SER A 118 -7.73 11.00 -14.15
C SER A 118 -8.54 9.69 -14.11
N LYS A 119 -7.87 8.55 -14.32
CA LYS A 119 -8.46 7.20 -14.29
C LYS A 119 -8.12 6.44 -13.00
N ALA A 120 -7.32 7.03 -12.12
CA ALA A 120 -6.83 6.34 -10.93
C ALA A 120 -7.98 6.09 -9.94
N LYS A 121 -8.06 4.85 -9.45
CA LYS A 121 -8.98 4.42 -8.39
C LYS A 121 -8.37 4.57 -7.01
N THR A 122 -7.05 4.46 -6.90
CA THR A 122 -6.28 4.75 -5.68
C THR A 122 -4.97 5.43 -6.04
N ILE A 123 -4.44 6.21 -5.09
CA ILE A 123 -3.17 6.93 -5.22
C ILE A 123 -2.27 6.52 -4.07
N ASP A 124 -1.08 6.01 -4.39
CA ASP A 124 0.01 5.84 -3.42
C ASP A 124 0.93 7.06 -3.45
N LEU A 125 1.19 7.62 -2.27
CA LEU A 125 2.18 8.69 -2.07
C LEU A 125 3.57 8.05 -1.94
N CYS A 126 4.03 7.48 -3.04
CA CYS A 126 5.28 6.74 -3.09
C CYS A 126 6.49 7.68 -3.05
N ASN A 127 7.62 7.18 -2.54
CA ASN A 127 8.84 7.97 -2.45
C ASN A 127 9.35 8.35 -3.85
N ASN A 128 9.88 9.56 -3.98
CA ASN A 128 10.52 10.03 -5.20
C ASN A 128 12.05 9.96 -5.04
N PRO A 129 12.78 9.21 -5.87
CA PRO A 129 14.25 9.12 -5.76
C PRO A 129 14.97 10.39 -6.21
N MET A 130 14.30 11.31 -6.92
CA MET A 130 14.87 12.58 -7.39
C MET A 130 14.66 13.75 -6.41
N THR A 131 13.72 13.64 -5.48
CA THR A 131 13.34 14.73 -4.57
C THR A 131 13.09 14.23 -3.15
N LYS A 132 13.26 15.08 -2.14
CA LYS A 132 12.99 14.73 -0.74
C LYS A 132 11.73 15.42 -0.19
N GLU A 133 10.72 15.63 -1.04
CA GLU A 133 9.44 16.24 -0.62
C GLU A 133 8.80 15.39 0.52
N PRO A 134 8.43 15.99 1.66
CA PRO A 134 7.73 15.30 2.72
C PRO A 134 6.35 14.81 2.27
N LYS A 135 5.92 13.65 2.81
CA LYS A 135 4.61 13.06 2.45
C LYS A 135 3.43 14.01 2.68
N LEU A 136 3.46 14.83 3.74
CA LEU A 136 2.38 15.78 4.04
C LEU A 136 2.23 16.85 2.94
N GLU A 137 3.34 17.37 2.43
CA GLU A 137 3.34 18.35 1.34
C GLU A 137 2.83 17.71 0.04
N SER A 138 3.33 16.52 -0.27
CA SER A 138 2.89 15.76 -1.44
C SER A 138 1.40 15.42 -1.39
N ALA A 139 0.85 15.06 -0.23
CA ALA A 139 -0.57 14.72 -0.06
C ALA A 139 -1.46 15.92 -0.41
N ILE A 140 -1.13 17.08 0.15
CA ILE A 140 -1.85 18.34 -0.08
C ILE A 140 -1.80 18.77 -1.54
N ARG A 141 -0.66 18.59 -2.20
CA ARG A 141 -0.44 19.00 -3.60
C ARG A 141 -1.09 18.03 -4.59
N ILE A 142 -0.99 16.72 -4.32
CA ILE A 142 -1.43 15.66 -5.24
C ILE A 142 -2.93 15.39 -5.08
N ILE A 143 -3.49 15.43 -3.87
CA ILE A 143 -4.87 15.00 -3.60
C ILE A 143 -5.69 16.23 -3.19
N PRO A 144 -6.51 16.80 -4.09
CA PRO A 144 -7.25 18.04 -3.83
C PRO A 144 -8.14 17.97 -2.57
N GLU A 145 -8.77 16.83 -2.34
CA GLU A 145 -9.68 16.58 -1.22
C GLU A 145 -8.97 16.30 0.12
N TRP A 146 -7.63 16.22 0.14
CA TRP A 146 -6.89 15.84 1.34
C TRP A 146 -7.11 16.78 2.52
N ARG A 147 -7.14 18.10 2.24
CA ARG A 147 -7.37 19.12 3.27
C ARG A 147 -8.77 19.00 3.89
N ASP A 148 -9.77 18.71 3.07
CA ASP A 148 -11.15 18.61 3.53
C ASP A 148 -11.35 17.38 4.42
N LEU A 149 -10.77 16.25 4.02
CA LEU A 149 -10.78 15.01 4.81
C LEU A 149 -10.03 15.18 6.15
N ASP A 150 -8.86 15.83 6.13
CA ASP A 150 -8.09 16.13 7.36
C ASP A 150 -8.87 17.05 8.30
N GLU A 151 -9.54 18.09 7.78
CA GLU A 151 -10.41 18.96 8.59
C GLU A 151 -11.67 18.25 9.12
N GLU A 152 -12.23 17.30 8.36
CA GLU A 152 -13.33 16.46 8.85
C GLU A 152 -12.90 15.62 10.06
N VAL A 153 -11.75 14.93 9.97
CA VAL A 153 -11.20 14.15 11.08
C VAL A 153 -10.94 15.05 12.30
N LYS A 154 -10.32 16.22 12.10
CA LYS A 154 -10.10 17.19 13.20
C LYS A 154 -11.40 17.62 13.85
N ARG A 155 -12.47 17.82 13.09
CA ARG A 155 -13.80 18.20 13.61
C ARG A 155 -14.39 17.10 14.47
N VAL A 156 -14.31 15.84 14.04
CA VAL A 156 -14.76 14.68 14.83
C VAL A 156 -13.97 14.60 16.13
N LEU A 157 -12.64 14.69 16.07
CA LEU A 157 -11.78 14.64 17.26
C LEU A 157 -12.05 15.79 18.25
N ARG A 158 -12.36 16.99 17.76
CA ARG A 158 -12.76 18.12 18.63
C ARG A 158 -14.09 17.87 19.33
N LYS A 159 -15.09 17.30 18.64
CA LYS A 159 -16.39 16.95 19.22
C LYS A 159 -16.24 15.92 20.34
N GLU A 160 -15.46 14.87 20.12
CA GLU A 160 -15.18 13.86 21.15
C GLU A 160 -14.50 14.46 22.39
N LYS A 161 -13.52 15.35 22.20
CA LYS A 161 -12.87 16.05 23.32
C LYS A 161 -13.84 16.89 24.15
N VAL A 162 -14.76 17.60 23.50
CA VAL A 162 -15.80 18.40 24.18
C VAL A 162 -16.78 17.50 24.94
N ASN A 163 -17.19 16.37 24.35
CA ASN A 163 -18.06 15.41 25.02
C ASN A 163 -17.39 14.85 26.29
N ILE A 164 -16.11 14.49 26.22
CA ILE A 164 -15.34 14.01 27.38
C ILE A 164 -15.29 15.08 28.48
N THR A 165 -14.91 16.32 28.15
CA THR A 165 -14.83 17.39 29.17
C THR A 165 -16.18 17.80 29.75
N SER A 166 -17.27 17.67 28.99
CA SER A 166 -18.63 17.91 29.50
C SER A 166 -19.16 16.77 30.39
N THR A 167 -18.67 15.54 30.21
CA THR A 167 -19.05 14.38 31.05
C THR A 167 -18.21 14.31 32.33
N THR A 168 -17.01 14.90 32.35
CA THR A 168 -16.13 14.96 33.52
C THR A 168 -16.20 16.28 34.28
N ALA A 169 -17.18 17.15 34.00
CA ALA A 169 -17.39 18.35 34.79
C ALA A 169 -17.74 17.96 36.24
N PRO A 170 -17.02 18.46 37.27
CA PRO A 170 -17.38 18.22 38.65
C PRO A 170 -18.77 18.79 38.92
N THR A 171 -19.64 18.00 39.55
CA THR A 171 -20.86 18.52 40.17
C THR A 171 -20.47 19.59 41.20
N PRO A 172 -21.11 20.78 41.22
CA PRO A 172 -20.84 21.78 42.24
C PRO A 172 -21.26 21.24 43.62
N ASP A 173 -20.30 21.28 44.55
CA ASP A 173 -20.37 21.13 46.01
C ASP A 173 -21.66 20.57 46.63
N ASP A 174 -21.55 19.37 47.23
CA ASP A 174 -22.40 18.98 48.35
C ASP A 174 -21.68 19.41 49.64
N GLU A 175 -22.12 20.54 50.19
CA GLU A 175 -21.74 21.04 51.52
C GLU A 175 -22.16 20.02 52.59
N HIS A 176 -21.24 19.13 52.96
CA HIS A 176 -21.33 18.44 54.25
C HIS A 176 -20.19 18.91 55.16
N ALA A 177 -20.53 19.92 55.96
CA ALA A 177 -19.85 20.27 57.19
C ALA A 177 -19.88 19.09 58.16
N GLU A 178 -18.72 18.72 58.71
CA GLU A 178 -18.65 18.02 59.99
C GLU A 178 -17.66 18.71 60.92
N LEU A 179 -18.07 18.71 62.19
CA LEU A 179 -17.54 19.38 63.37
C LEU A 179 -16.14 18.95 63.78
#